data_AF-A0A951CZJ6-F1
#
_entry.id   AF-A0A951CZJ6-F1
#
_cell.length_a   1.000
_cell.length_b   1.000
_cell.length_c   1.000
_cell.angle_alpha   90.00
_cell.angle_beta   90.00
_cell.angle_gamma   90.00
#
_symmetry.space_group_name_H-M   'P 1'
#
loop_
_entity.id
_entity.type
_entity.pdbx_description
1 polymer ?
#
loop_
_entity_poly.entity_id
_entity_poly.type
_entity_poly.pdbx_seq_one_letter_code
_entity_poly.pdbx_strand_id
1 'polypeptide(L)'
;MAVIAACGESPTPPNEMVQNYLNALGAGNYVNACGYLDTQARAALVRSEPISTTCAGIFHRCLPQKTIVLNQDQTQLLYANINVNTSGSNAAATVSGTLVANELKHVTLRDERGVWMLTGFGEAIEKCKLARHHHSRKRAV
;
A
#
# COMPACT_ATOMS: atom_id res chain seq x y z
N MET A 1 -21.18 31.68 23.48
CA MET A 1 -21.16 30.49 22.60
C MET A 1 -19.75 29.94 22.63
N ALA A 2 -19.55 28.82 23.33
CA ALA A 2 -18.26 28.17 23.43
C ALA A 2 -17.95 27.48 22.10
N VAL A 3 -16.88 27.91 21.43
CA VAL A 3 -16.34 27.22 20.27
C VAL A 3 -15.69 25.95 20.79
N ILE A 4 -16.38 24.82 20.63
CA ILE A 4 -15.79 23.51 20.88
C ILE A 4 -14.74 23.34 19.78
N ALA A 5 -13.50 23.67 20.11
CA ALA A 5 -12.35 23.23 19.34
C ALA A 5 -12.41 21.71 19.35
N ALA A 6 -12.83 21.12 18.23
CA ALA A 6 -12.59 19.72 17.98
C ALA A 6 -11.07 19.53 17.95
N CYS A 7 -10.50 19.18 19.09
CA CYS A 7 -9.23 18.48 19.18
C CYS A 7 -9.47 17.08 18.58
N GLY A 8 -9.69 17.02 17.26
CA GLY A 8 -9.82 15.78 16.51
C GLY A 8 -8.42 15.42 16.03
N GLU A 9 -7.90 14.33 16.60
CA GLU A 9 -6.72 13.55 16.19
C GLU A 9 -5.88 14.17 15.08
N SER A 10 -4.64 14.54 15.42
CA SER A 10 -3.65 14.98 14.43
C SER A 10 -3.66 13.99 13.25
N PRO A 11 -3.84 14.49 12.02
CA PRO A 11 -3.91 13.62 10.86
C PRO A 11 -2.66 12.76 10.77
N THR A 12 -2.82 11.44 10.60
CA THR A 12 -1.70 10.51 10.53
C THR A 12 -0.72 11.01 9.47
N PRO A 13 0.52 11.38 9.86
CA PRO A 13 1.48 11.93 8.93
C PRO A 13 1.78 10.88 7.84
N PRO A 14 2.16 11.31 6.62
CA PRO A 14 2.32 10.40 5.48
C PRO A 14 3.36 9.31 5.75
N ASN A 15 4.37 9.59 6.59
CA ASN A 15 5.35 8.60 7.02
C ASN A 15 4.73 7.46 7.83
N GLU A 16 3.90 7.78 8.82
CA GLU A 16 3.23 6.80 9.67
C GLU A 16 2.19 6.00 8.87
N MET A 17 1.53 6.64 7.90
CA MET A 17 0.63 5.96 6.97
C MET A 17 1.35 4.90 6.13
N VAL A 18 2.53 5.22 5.59
CA VAL A 18 3.36 4.26 4.85
C VAL A 18 3.86 3.15 5.76
N GLN A 19 4.30 3.46 6.98
CA GLN A 19 4.74 2.45 7.94
C GLN A 19 3.62 1.47 8.28
N ASN A 20 2.42 1.97 8.55
CA ASN A 20 1.25 1.15 8.86
C ASN A 20 0.86 0.23 7.68
N TYR A 21 0.96 0.75 6.46
CA TYR A 21 0.77 -0.05 5.25
C TYR A 21 1.81 -1.17 5.10
N LEU A 22 3.10 -0.86 5.27
CA LEU A 22 4.17 -1.85 5.22
C LEU A 22 4.02 -2.92 6.31
N ASN A 23 3.63 -2.52 7.52
CA ASN A 23 3.37 -3.42 8.64
C ASN A 23 2.22 -4.38 8.32
N ALA A 24 1.11 -3.88 7.75
CA ALA A 24 -0.02 -4.71 7.36
C ALA A 24 0.37 -5.73 6.27
N LEU A 25 1.15 -5.31 5.27
CA LEU A 25 1.66 -6.21 4.24
C LEU A 25 2.62 -7.27 4.78
N GLY A 26 3.56 -6.88 5.65
CA GLY A 26 4.52 -7.80 6.26
C GLY A 26 3.88 -8.78 7.24
N ALA A 27 2.83 -8.36 7.95
CA ALA A 27 2.04 -9.25 8.81
C ALA A 27 1.10 -10.18 8.02
N GLY A 28 1.05 -10.08 6.68
CA GLY A 28 0.10 -10.81 5.85
C GLY A 28 -1.36 -10.35 6.03
N ASN A 29 -1.59 -9.22 6.70
CA ASN A 29 -2.90 -8.64 6.90
C ASN A 29 -3.30 -7.78 5.68
N TYR A 30 -3.55 -8.46 4.56
CA TYR A 30 -3.86 -7.81 3.29
C TYR A 30 -5.21 -7.07 3.27
N VAL A 31 -6.13 -7.45 4.16
CA VAL A 31 -7.41 -6.74 4.32
C VAL A 31 -7.16 -5.34 4.86
N ASN A 32 -6.35 -5.22 5.93
CA ASN A 32 -5.96 -3.92 6.47
C ASN A 32 -5.11 -3.13 5.48
N ALA A 33 -4.17 -3.80 4.79
CA ALA A 33 -3.36 -3.15 3.75
C ALA A 33 -4.23 -2.49 2.66
N CYS A 34 -5.34 -3.13 2.28
CA CYS A 34 -6.30 -2.58 1.33
C CYS A 34 -7.10 -1.38 1.87
N GLY A 35 -7.23 -1.27 3.20
CA GLY A 35 -7.90 -0.14 3.85
C GLY A 35 -7.10 1.16 3.77
N TYR A 36 -5.77 1.07 3.60
CA TYR A 36 -4.90 2.24 3.45
C TYR A 36 -4.88 2.83 2.04
N LEU A 37 -5.38 2.09 1.04
CA LEU A 37 -5.53 2.57 -0.33
C LEU A 37 -6.79 3.45 -0.46
N ASP A 38 -6.68 4.52 -1.25
CA ASP A 38 -7.84 5.32 -1.63
C ASP A 38 -8.83 4.50 -2.51
N THR A 39 -10.05 5.00 -2.67
CA THR A 39 -11.11 4.29 -3.41
C THR A 39 -10.76 4.08 -4.89
N GLN A 40 -10.12 5.06 -5.53
CA GLN A 40 -9.70 4.99 -6.93
C GLN A 40 -8.55 3.98 -7.11
N ALA A 41 -7.59 3.96 -6.20
CA ALA A 41 -6.49 3.02 -6.14
C ALA A 41 -7.01 1.59 -5.95
N ARG A 42 -7.92 1.38 -5.00
CA ARG A 42 -8.59 0.07 -4.80
C ARG A 42 -9.32 -0.39 -6.05
N ALA A 43 -10.10 0.50 -6.66
CA ALA A 43 -10.80 0.22 -7.90
C ALA A 43 -9.82 -0.12 -9.03
N ALA A 44 -8.74 0.65 -9.19
CA ALA A 44 -7.71 0.39 -10.17
C ALA A 44 -7.02 -0.96 -9.95
N LEU A 45 -6.84 -1.38 -8.70
CA LEU A 45 -6.23 -2.67 -8.37
C LEU A 45 -7.11 -3.84 -8.87
N VAL A 46 -8.42 -3.79 -8.61
CA VAL A 46 -9.34 -4.89 -8.97
C VAL A 46 -9.89 -4.83 -10.40
N ARG A 47 -9.89 -3.65 -11.04
CA ARG A 47 -10.54 -3.41 -12.36
C ARG A 47 -10.02 -4.30 -13.49
N SER A 48 -8.82 -4.84 -13.37
CA SER A 48 -8.18 -5.68 -14.39
C SER A 48 -8.17 -7.16 -14.05
N GLU A 49 -8.83 -7.56 -12.97
CA GLU A 49 -8.81 -8.92 -12.47
C GLU A 49 -10.16 -9.62 -12.68
N PRO A 50 -10.21 -10.97 -12.66
CA PRO A 50 -11.46 -11.71 -12.64
C PRO A 50 -12.38 -11.21 -11.53
N ILE A 51 -13.71 -11.22 -11.77
CA ILE A 51 -14.75 -10.68 -10.88
C ILE A 51 -14.65 -11.19 -9.43
N SER A 52 -14.09 -12.38 -9.22
CA SER A 52 -13.89 -12.99 -7.89
C SER A 52 -12.63 -12.52 -7.15
N THR A 53 -11.79 -11.68 -7.75
CA THR A 53 -10.49 -11.30 -7.18
C THR A 53 -10.65 -10.08 -6.28
N THR A 54 -10.38 -10.26 -4.99
CA THR A 54 -10.39 -9.17 -4.01
C THR A 54 -9.03 -8.45 -3.98
N CYS A 55 -9.02 -7.20 -3.52
CA CYS A 55 -7.78 -6.45 -3.29
C CYS A 55 -6.78 -7.25 -2.42
N ALA A 56 -7.26 -7.90 -1.35
CA ALA A 56 -6.44 -8.74 -0.50
C ALA A 56 -5.87 -9.95 -1.24
N GLY A 57 -6.65 -10.57 -2.13
CA GLY A 57 -6.19 -11.67 -2.97
C GLY A 57 -5.11 -11.26 -3.97
N ILE A 58 -5.14 -10.02 -4.45
CA ILE A 58 -4.09 -9.47 -5.33
C ILE A 58 -2.78 -9.31 -4.54
N PHE A 59 -2.83 -8.72 -3.35
CA PHE A 59 -1.64 -8.61 -2.49
C PHE A 59 -1.07 -9.97 -2.12
N HIS A 60 -1.91 -10.93 -1.72
CA HIS A 60 -1.46 -12.28 -1.40
C HIS A 60 -0.75 -12.98 -2.58
N ARG A 61 -1.20 -12.72 -3.81
CA ARG A 61 -0.65 -13.32 -5.02
C ARG A 61 0.61 -12.59 -5.52
N CYS A 62 0.62 -11.27 -5.42
CA CYS A 62 1.64 -10.42 -6.02
C CYS A 62 2.84 -10.17 -5.12
N LEU A 63 2.69 -10.35 -3.81
CA LEU A 63 3.81 -10.35 -2.89
C LEU A 63 4.33 -11.79 -2.75
N PRO A 64 5.65 -12.00 -2.83
CA PRO A 64 6.20 -13.35 -2.71
C PRO A 64 5.77 -13.97 -1.37
N GLN A 65 5.27 -15.21 -1.39
CA GLN A 65 4.83 -15.89 -0.16
C GLN A 65 5.94 -16.03 0.90
N LYS A 66 7.21 -15.86 0.50
CA LYS A 66 8.39 -15.89 1.38
C LYS A 66 8.61 -14.60 2.17
N THR A 67 7.95 -13.50 1.80
CA THR A 67 8.04 -12.20 2.51
C THR A 67 7.20 -12.13 3.79
N ILE A 68 6.31 -13.11 4.01
CA ILE A 68 5.27 -13.12 5.05
C ILE A 68 5.73 -13.82 6.33
N VAL A 69 6.93 -14.41 6.34
CA VAL A 69 7.55 -14.98 7.56
C VAL A 69 8.16 -13.86 8.41
N LEU A 70 7.42 -12.76 8.62
CA LEU A 70 7.73 -11.70 9.58
C LEU A 70 7.08 -11.95 10.95
N ASN A 71 6.22 -12.97 11.06
CA ASN A 71 5.70 -13.42 12.36
C ASN A 71 6.80 -13.88 13.32
N GLN A 72 8.01 -14.17 12.84
CA GLN A 72 9.14 -14.53 13.68
C GLN A 72 10.04 -13.35 14.04
N ASP A 73 9.91 -12.18 13.39
CA ASP A 73 10.82 -11.06 13.62
C ASP A 73 10.18 -9.71 13.31
N GLN A 74 9.23 -9.29 14.17
CA GLN A 74 8.57 -7.99 14.09
C GLN A 74 9.56 -6.80 14.15
N THR A 75 10.80 -7.03 14.60
CA THR A 75 11.82 -5.98 14.61
C THR A 75 12.17 -5.51 13.21
N GLN A 76 12.15 -6.40 12.21
CA GLN A 76 12.49 -6.05 10.83
C GLN A 76 11.53 -5.04 10.22
N LEU A 77 10.25 -5.01 10.64
CA LEU A 77 9.28 -4.02 10.19
C LEU A 77 9.57 -2.61 10.70
N LEU A 78 10.17 -2.49 11.89
CA LEU A 78 10.55 -1.22 12.52
C LEU A 78 11.77 -0.57 11.84
N TYR A 79 12.51 -1.33 11.03
CA TYR A 79 13.70 -0.85 10.32
C TYR A 79 13.44 -0.49 8.84
N ALA A 80 12.17 -0.34 8.44
CA ALA A 80 11.87 0.18 7.12
C ALA A 80 12.37 1.63 7.01
N ASN A 81 13.28 1.86 6.06
CA ASN A 81 13.70 3.20 5.70
C ASN A 81 12.63 3.81 4.80
N ILE A 82 11.88 4.76 5.36
CA ILE A 82 10.81 5.48 4.65
C ILE A 82 11.28 6.92 4.45
N ASN A 83 11.50 7.30 3.20
CA ASN A 83 11.81 8.68 2.83
C ASN A 83 10.60 9.28 2.09
N VAL A 84 9.89 10.18 2.77
CA VAL A 84 8.69 10.83 2.23
C VAL A 84 9.04 12.22 1.72
N ASN A 85 8.72 12.49 0.46
CA ASN A 85 8.75 13.83 -0.12
C ASN A 85 7.31 14.33 -0.32
N THR A 86 6.94 15.40 0.38
CA THR A 86 5.60 15.99 0.33
C THR A 86 5.59 17.25 -0.52
N SER A 87 4.63 17.36 -1.43
CA SER A 87 4.39 18.53 -2.27
C SER A 87 2.89 18.87 -2.29
N GLY A 88 2.50 19.85 -1.47
CA GLY A 88 1.09 20.20 -1.26
C GLY A 88 0.29 19.01 -0.71
N SER A 89 -0.80 18.66 -1.40
CA SER A 89 -1.66 17.52 -1.05
C SER A 89 -1.19 16.18 -1.61
N ASN A 90 0.02 16.08 -2.15
CA ASN A 90 0.57 14.81 -2.65
C ASN A 90 1.88 14.49 -1.93
N ALA A 91 2.17 13.21 -1.75
CA ALA A 91 3.44 12.74 -1.25
C ALA A 91 3.92 11.53 -2.04
N ALA A 92 5.23 11.40 -2.19
CA ALA A 92 5.87 10.21 -2.72
C ALA A 92 6.82 9.67 -1.66
N ALA A 93 6.67 8.40 -1.31
CA ALA A 93 7.53 7.73 -0.36
C ALA A 93 8.40 6.70 -1.07
N THR A 94 9.71 6.78 -0.83
CA THR A 94 10.65 5.73 -1.19
C THR A 94 10.86 4.86 0.04
N VAL A 95 10.71 3.55 -0.12
CA VAL A 95 10.74 2.57 0.97
C VAL A 95 11.82 1.53 0.71
N SER A 96 12.59 1.18 1.74
CA SER A 96 13.63 0.15 1.68
C SER A 96 13.95 -0.42 3.06
N GLY A 97 14.92 -1.33 3.16
CA GLY A 97 15.43 -1.84 4.44
C GLY A 97 14.74 -3.11 4.94
N THR A 98 13.53 -3.39 4.47
CA THR A 98 12.81 -4.65 4.73
C THR A 98 12.52 -5.36 3.42
N LEU A 99 12.27 -6.67 3.46
CA LEU A 99 11.91 -7.42 2.25
C LEU A 99 10.65 -6.83 1.58
N VAL A 100 9.61 -6.53 2.35
CA VAL A 100 8.38 -5.92 1.82
C VAL A 100 8.65 -4.53 1.26
N ALA A 101 9.40 -3.68 1.98
CA ALA A 101 9.74 -2.35 1.51
C ALA A 101 10.57 -2.40 0.21
N ASN A 102 11.53 -3.32 0.11
CA ASN A 102 12.37 -3.49 -1.08
C ASN A 102 11.61 -4.00 -2.30
N GLU A 103 10.50 -4.72 -2.11
CA GLU A 103 9.60 -5.13 -3.21
C GLU A 103 8.71 -3.97 -3.68
N LEU A 104 8.24 -3.13 -2.75
CA LEU A 104 7.39 -2.00 -3.11
C LEU A 104 8.16 -0.82 -3.70
N LYS A 105 9.35 -0.53 -3.15
CA LYS A 105 10.30 0.57 -3.49
C LYS A 105 9.75 1.99 -3.43
N HIS A 106 8.60 2.23 -4.04
CA HIS A 106 7.96 3.53 -4.14
C HIS A 106 6.45 3.39 -3.92
N VAL A 107 5.88 4.25 -3.09
CA VAL A 107 4.44 4.39 -2.93
C VAL A 107 4.06 5.86 -2.98
N THR A 108 2.88 6.16 -3.54
CA THR A 108 2.37 7.52 -3.64
C THR A 108 1.18 7.71 -2.72
N LEU A 109 1.06 8.89 -2.13
CA LEU A 109 0.00 9.26 -1.23
C LEU A 109 -0.64 10.58 -1.66
N ARG A 110 -1.89 10.78 -1.24
CA ARG A 110 -2.62 12.02 -1.39
C ARG A 110 -3.31 12.36 -0.08
N ASP A 111 -3.28 13.63 0.27
CA ASP A 111 -4.07 14.20 1.35
C ASP A 111 -5.51 14.43 0.87
N GLU A 112 -6.45 13.73 1.47
CA GLU A 112 -7.88 13.92 1.26
C GLU A 112 -8.49 14.53 2.52
N ARG A 113 -8.61 15.87 2.54
CA ARG A 113 -9.19 16.64 3.66
C ARG A 113 -8.48 16.40 4.99
N GLY A 114 -7.14 16.35 4.96
CA GLY A 114 -6.34 16.05 6.13
C GLY A 114 -6.08 14.56 6.34
N VAL A 115 -6.65 13.64 5.56
CA VAL A 115 -6.35 12.21 5.71
C VAL A 115 -5.45 11.77 4.57
N TRP A 116 -4.22 11.36 4.86
CA TRP A 116 -3.33 10.77 3.87
C TRP A 116 -3.82 9.38 3.48
N MET A 117 -3.97 9.13 2.18
CA MET A 117 -4.31 7.82 1.62
C MET A 117 -3.31 7.43 0.54
N LEU A 118 -3.04 6.12 0.42
CA LEU A 118 -2.17 5.61 -0.64
C LEU A 118 -2.91 5.60 -1.98
N THR A 119 -2.34 6.28 -2.96
CA THR A 119 -2.82 6.33 -4.34
C THR A 119 -2.12 5.31 -5.23
N GLY A 120 -0.95 4.81 -4.81
CA GLY A 120 -0.14 3.80 -5.48
C GLY A 120 0.12 2.58 -4.59
N PHE A 121 0.20 1.41 -5.19
CA PHE A 121 0.28 0.11 -4.48
C PHE A 121 1.71 -0.45 -4.39
N GLY A 122 2.69 0.20 -5.02
CA GLY A 122 4.09 -0.25 -5.03
C GLY A 122 4.47 -1.13 -6.23
N GLU A 123 5.76 -1.11 -6.55
CA GLU A 123 6.32 -1.58 -7.82
C GLU A 123 6.07 -3.08 -8.06
N ALA A 124 6.28 -3.94 -7.06
CA ALA A 124 6.01 -5.37 -7.20
C ALA A 124 4.54 -5.68 -7.55
N ILE A 125 3.60 -4.97 -6.92
CA ILE A 125 2.17 -5.17 -7.15
C ILE A 125 1.77 -4.64 -8.54
N GLU A 126 2.30 -3.49 -8.94
CA GLU A 126 2.09 -2.95 -10.28
C GLU A 126 2.62 -3.89 -11.37
N LYS A 127 3.85 -4.39 -11.21
CA LYS A 127 4.46 -5.35 -12.15
C LYS A 127 3.69 -6.66 -12.22
N CYS A 128 3.27 -7.21 -11.08
CA CYS A 128 2.47 -8.43 -11.02
C CYS A 128 1.15 -8.29 -11.82
N LYS A 129 0.49 -7.13 -11.69
CA LYS A 129 -0.73 -6.82 -12.44
C LYS A 129 -0.47 -6.73 -13.95
N LEU A 130 0.60 -6.04 -14.35
CA LEU A 130 0.98 -5.90 -15.76
C LEU A 130 1.37 -7.24 -16.42
N ALA A 131 2.06 -8.12 -15.69
CA ALA A 131 2.44 -9.45 -16.19
C ALA A 131 1.22 -10.30 -16.56
N ARG A 132 0.09 -10.19 -15.82
CA ARG A 132 -1.16 -10.89 -16.18
C ARG A 132 -1.82 -10.33 -17.44
N HIS A 133 -1.76 -9.02 -17.66
CA HIS A 133 -2.29 -8.41 -18.90
C HIS A 133 -1.61 -9.00 -20.14
N HIS A 134 -0.30 -9.21 -20.09
CA HIS A 134 0.44 -9.83 -21.18
C HIS A 134 0.11 -11.32 -21.36
N HIS A 135 -0.16 -12.05 -20.27
CA HIS A 135 -0.49 -13.48 -20.36
C HIS A 135 -1.93 -13.74 -20.80
N SER A 136 -2.89 -12.89 -20.40
CA SER A 136 -4.29 -12.98 -20.81
C SER A 136 -4.47 -12.69 -22.30
N ARG A 137 -3.69 -11.76 -22.87
CA ARG A 137 -3.76 -11.46 -24.32
C ARG A 137 -3.24 -12.59 -25.20
N LYS A 138 -2.34 -13.45 -24.70
CA LYS A 138 -1.79 -14.58 -25.49
C LYS A 138 -2.67 -15.83 -25.51
N ARG A 139 -3.72 -15.92 -24.68
CA ARG A 139 -4.64 -17.08 -24.63
C ARG A 139 -5.98 -16.86 -25.35
N ALA A 140 -6.15 -15.72 -26.02
CA ALA A 140 -7.38 -15.35 -26.71
C ALA A 140 -7.27 -15.50 -28.24
N VAL A 141 -6.53 -16.51 -28.72
CA VAL A 141 -6.42 -16.89 -30.14
C VAL A 141 -6.75 -18.36 -30.28
#